data_AF-A0A842WU91-F1
#
_entry.id   AF-A0A842WU91-F1
#
_cell.length_a   1.000
_cell.length_b   1.000
_cell.length_c   1.000
_cell.angle_alpha   90.00
_cell.angle_beta   90.00
_cell.angle_gamma   90.00
#
_symmetry.space_group_name_H-M   'P 1'
#
loop_
_entity.id
_entity.type
_entity.pdbx_description
1 polymer ?
#
loop_
_entity_poly.entity_id
_entity_poly.type
_entity_poly.pdbx_seq_one_letter_code
_entity_poly.pdbx_strand_id
1 'polypeptide(L)'
;MFRTIIALLVCLVTAIVIGVFQIVDATTQEIIQGITGGAAIDFAKDAGAVLFGGLIFPYTLALNGGYAAIAALGVAGFIAGLLSKSGVRMLFVSIIALALFFVGYAVLTAGASLTQEQLTNLASNMVIDLGVSFGLLFIPGVIGASLTAEEY
;
A
#
# COMPACT_ATOMS: atom_id res chain seq x y z
N MET A 1 -4.09 -4.53 20.91
CA MET A 1 -4.04 -3.16 20.34
C MET A 1 -2.63 -2.78 19.87
N PHE A 2 -1.61 -2.82 20.74
CA PHE A 2 -0.22 -2.50 20.36
C PHE A 2 0.33 -3.31 19.16
N ARG A 3 0.16 -4.64 19.17
CA ARG A 3 0.58 -5.51 18.04
C ARG A 3 -0.10 -5.16 16.71
N THR A 4 -1.35 -4.72 16.74
CA THR A 4 -2.10 -4.30 15.54
C THR A 4 -1.52 -3.02 14.95
N ILE A 5 -1.16 -2.06 15.81
CA ILE A 5 -0.52 -0.80 15.38
C ILE A 5 0.86 -1.09 14.78
N ILE A 6 1.68 -1.93 15.41
CA ILE A 6 2.98 -2.32 14.86
C ILE A 6 2.82 -3.03 13.52
N ALA A 7 1.92 -4.01 13.43
CA ALA A 7 1.66 -4.72 12.18
C ALA A 7 1.20 -3.75 11.07
N LEU A 8 0.36 -2.77 11.40
CA LEU A 8 -0.05 -1.72 10.46
C LEU A 8 1.13 -0.87 10.00
N LEU A 9 1.94 -0.35 10.92
CA LEU A 9 3.10 0.48 10.57
C LEU A 9 4.09 -0.29 9.70
N VAL A 10 4.37 -1.54 10.05
CA VAL A 10 5.27 -2.39 9.27
C VAL A 10 4.67 -2.72 7.90
N CYS A 11 3.37 -2.98 7.81
CA CYS A 11 2.67 -3.14 6.54
C CYS A 11 2.88 -1.92 5.63
N LEU A 12 2.58 -0.72 6.15
CA LEU A 12 2.72 0.53 5.40
C LEU A 12 4.16 0.78 4.95
N VAL A 13 5.12 0.68 5.87
CA VAL A 13 6.54 0.92 5.56
C VAL A 13 7.04 -0.10 4.55
N THR A 14 6.70 -1.38 4.70
CA THR A 14 7.15 -2.43 3.76
C THR A 14 6.61 -2.18 2.36
N ALA A 15 5.30 -1.89 2.24
CA ALA A 15 4.68 -1.60 0.95
C ALA A 15 5.30 -0.37 0.28
N ILE A 16 5.54 0.71 1.06
CA ILE A 16 6.16 1.94 0.56
C ILE A 16 7.60 1.68 0.11
N VAL A 17 8.42 1.03 0.95
CA VAL A 17 9.84 0.79 0.63
C VAL A 17 9.96 -0.06 -0.64
N ILE A 18 9.24 -1.18 -0.72
CA ILE A 18 9.26 -2.02 -1.93
C ILE A 18 8.72 -1.23 -3.12
N GLY A 19 7.62 -0.50 -2.94
CA GLY A 19 7.00 0.26 -4.01
C GLY A 19 7.89 1.38 -4.55
N VAL A 20 8.63 2.09 -3.72
CA VAL A 20 9.59 3.12 -4.19
C VAL A 20 10.63 2.51 -5.12
N PHE A 21 11.18 1.35 -4.77
CA PHE A 21 12.22 0.72 -5.59
C PHE A 21 11.69 -0.10 -6.76
N GLN A 22 10.43 -0.54 -6.75
CA GLN A 22 9.92 -1.51 -7.75
C GLN A 22 8.74 -0.99 -8.57
N ILE A 23 7.94 -0.07 -8.03
CA ILE A 23 6.82 0.57 -8.74
C ILE A 23 7.29 1.89 -9.34
N VAL A 24 7.95 2.73 -8.54
CA VAL A 24 8.48 4.03 -9.01
C VAL A 24 9.79 3.84 -9.78
N ASP A 25 10.48 2.71 -9.58
CA ASP A 25 11.81 2.42 -10.14
C ASP A 25 12.87 3.46 -9.74
N ALA A 26 12.69 4.07 -8.56
CA ALA A 26 13.60 5.10 -8.07
C ALA A 26 14.87 4.47 -7.50
N THR A 27 16.02 4.92 -7.99
CA THR A 27 17.32 4.57 -7.43
C THR A 27 17.63 5.37 -6.17
N THR A 28 18.56 4.88 -5.34
CA THR A 28 19.03 5.62 -4.16
C THR A 28 19.63 6.98 -4.53
N GLN A 29 20.27 7.07 -5.70
CA GLN A 29 20.85 8.31 -6.20
C GLN A 29 19.77 9.34 -6.56
N GLU A 30 18.71 8.93 -7.26
CA GLU A 30 17.59 9.82 -7.61
C GLU A 30 16.86 10.31 -6.36
N ILE A 31 16.67 9.44 -5.36
CA ILE A 31 16.08 9.83 -4.07
C ILE A 31 16.95 10.91 -3.39
N ILE A 32 18.27 10.72 -3.32
CA ILE A 32 19.19 11.69 -2.71
C ILE A 32 19.16 13.02 -3.48
N GLN A 33 19.20 12.97 -4.81
CA GLN A 33 19.16 14.16 -5.66
C GLN A 33 17.83 14.92 -5.51
N GLY A 34 16.70 14.21 -5.48
CA GLY A 34 15.39 14.81 -5.26
C GLY A 34 15.28 15.52 -3.90
N ILE A 35 15.85 14.93 -2.85
CA ILE A 35 15.82 15.52 -1.50
C ILE A 35 16.76 16.73 -1.39
N THR A 36 17.98 16.60 -1.90
CA THR A 36 19.03 17.63 -1.74
C THR A 36 18.97 18.76 -2.77
N GLY A 37 18.28 18.55 -3.90
CA GLY A 37 18.20 19.49 -5.02
C GLY A 37 17.22 20.65 -4.84
N GLY A 38 16.61 20.81 -3.65
CA GLY A 38 15.66 21.90 -3.37
C GLY A 38 14.24 21.69 -3.91
N ALA A 39 13.98 20.59 -4.61
CA ALA A 39 12.66 20.21 -5.16
C ALA A 39 12.06 18.97 -4.47
N ALA A 40 12.43 18.73 -3.21
CA ALA A 40 12.06 17.53 -2.46
C ALA A 40 10.54 17.28 -2.39
N ILE A 41 9.75 18.37 -2.31
CA ILE A 41 8.30 18.29 -2.22
C ILE A 41 7.70 17.82 -3.55
N ASP A 42 8.15 18.37 -4.68
CA ASP A 42 7.63 18.00 -5.99
C ASP A 42 8.05 16.57 -6.35
N PHE A 43 9.30 16.19 -6.06
CA PHE A 43 9.74 14.80 -6.16
C PHE A 43 8.85 13.86 -5.34
N ALA A 44 8.57 14.19 -4.08
CA ALA A 44 7.73 13.36 -3.21
C ALA A 44 6.28 13.26 -3.71
N LYS A 45 5.73 14.33 -4.31
CA LYS A 45 4.39 14.32 -4.89
C LYS A 45 4.32 13.42 -6.12
N ASP A 46 5.26 13.55 -7.05
CA ASP A 46 5.25 12.79 -8.30
C ASP A 46 5.53 11.31 -8.04
N ALA A 47 6.58 11.00 -7.26
CA ALA A 47 6.88 9.64 -6.84
C ALA A 47 5.73 9.04 -6.01
N GLY A 48 5.11 9.85 -5.14
CA GLY A 48 3.93 9.45 -4.37
C GLY A 48 2.76 9.09 -5.29
N ALA A 49 2.44 9.90 -6.29
CA ALA A 49 1.32 9.64 -7.18
C ALA A 49 1.49 8.31 -7.93
N VAL A 50 2.70 8.03 -8.41
CA VAL A 50 3.06 6.75 -9.06
C VAL A 50 2.98 5.59 -8.07
N LEU A 51 3.58 5.75 -6.88
CA LEU A 51 3.58 4.73 -5.83
C LEU A 51 2.16 4.34 -5.40
N PHE A 52 1.36 5.31 -4.97
CA PHE A 52 0.01 5.08 -4.48
C PHE A 52 -0.93 4.64 -5.60
N GLY A 53 -0.73 5.13 -6.83
CA GLY A 53 -1.42 4.63 -8.02
C GLY A 53 -1.12 3.13 -8.23
N GLY A 54 0.14 2.73 -8.17
CA GLY A 54 0.48 1.32 -8.33
C GLY A 54 -0.04 0.42 -7.21
N LEU A 55 -0.03 0.90 -5.96
CA LEU A 55 -0.57 0.16 -4.82
C LEU A 55 -2.11 0.05 -4.84
N ILE A 56 -2.82 0.94 -5.55
CA ILE A 56 -4.27 0.92 -5.67
C ILE A 56 -4.75 0.24 -6.96
N PHE A 57 -3.92 0.16 -8.00
CA PHE A 57 -4.23 -0.51 -9.28
C PHE A 57 -3.41 -1.78 -9.56
N PRO A 58 -3.21 -2.71 -8.60
CA PRO A 58 -2.32 -3.85 -8.80
C PRO A 58 -2.82 -4.82 -9.87
N TYR A 59 -4.13 -4.97 -10.05
CA TYR A 59 -4.69 -5.86 -11.08
C TYR A 59 -4.53 -5.25 -12.46
N THR A 60 -4.91 -3.98 -12.61
CA THR A 60 -4.76 -3.24 -13.86
C THR A 60 -3.29 -3.16 -14.29
N LEU A 61 -2.35 -2.96 -13.36
CA LEU A 61 -0.92 -3.03 -13.68
C LEU A 61 -0.47 -4.43 -14.11
N ALA A 62 -0.93 -5.47 -13.42
CA ALA A 62 -0.56 -6.85 -13.75
C ALA A 62 -1.05 -7.28 -15.14
N LEU A 63 -2.22 -6.81 -15.57
CA LEU A 63 -2.71 -7.03 -16.95
C LEU A 63 -1.77 -6.43 -18.01
N ASN A 64 -1.02 -5.38 -17.64
CA ASN A 64 -0.02 -4.73 -18.49
C ASN A 64 1.41 -5.22 -18.22
N GLY A 65 1.60 -6.31 -17.46
CA GLY A 65 2.90 -6.89 -17.15
C GLY A 65 3.64 -6.27 -15.96
N GLY A 66 3.03 -5.34 -15.24
CA GLY A 66 3.59 -4.70 -14.04
C GLY A 66 3.24 -5.47 -12.76
N TYR A 67 4.14 -6.34 -12.30
CA TYR A 67 3.90 -7.20 -11.12
C TYR A 67 4.43 -6.64 -9.78
N ALA A 68 5.12 -5.50 -9.81
CA ALA A 68 5.74 -4.92 -8.62
C ALA A 68 4.73 -4.61 -7.49
N ALA A 69 3.54 -4.12 -7.84
CA ALA A 69 2.49 -3.83 -6.87
C ALA A 69 1.98 -5.09 -6.14
N ILE A 70 1.87 -6.21 -6.86
CA ILE A 70 1.47 -7.50 -6.28
C ILE A 70 2.49 -7.94 -5.23
N ALA A 71 3.79 -7.86 -5.57
CA ALA A 71 4.86 -8.22 -4.66
C ALA A 71 4.89 -7.28 -3.44
N ALA A 72 4.79 -5.97 -3.64
CA ALA A 72 4.82 -4.98 -2.57
C ALA A 72 3.70 -5.22 -1.53
N LEU A 73 2.45 -5.36 -2.00
CA LEU A 73 1.29 -5.60 -1.12
C LEU A 73 1.34 -6.99 -0.47
N GLY A 74 1.70 -8.02 -1.25
CA GLY A 74 1.78 -9.40 -0.75
C GLY A 74 2.82 -9.58 0.36
N VAL A 75 4.03 -9.04 0.16
CA VAL A 75 5.11 -9.11 1.14
C VAL A 75 4.78 -8.26 2.37
N ALA A 76 4.24 -7.06 2.18
CA ALA A 76 3.79 -6.21 3.28
C ALA A 76 2.72 -6.89 4.14
N GLY A 77 1.72 -7.48 3.51
CA GLY A 77 0.68 -8.27 4.17
C GLY A 77 1.28 -9.42 4.96
N PHE A 78 2.13 -10.23 4.33
CA PHE A 78 2.76 -11.39 4.97
C PHE A 78 3.58 -11.01 6.21
N ILE A 79 4.48 -10.03 6.11
CA ILE A 79 5.33 -9.59 7.23
C ILE A 79 4.47 -9.01 8.36
N ALA A 80 3.45 -8.20 8.04
CA ALA A 80 2.50 -7.71 9.03
C ALA A 80 1.74 -8.86 9.70
N GLY A 81 1.41 -9.90 8.95
CA GLY A 81 0.85 -11.16 9.42
C GLY A 81 1.67 -11.78 10.56
N LEU A 82 2.96 -12.01 10.31
CA LEU A 82 3.91 -12.58 11.27
C LEU A 82 3.96 -11.81 12.60
N LEU A 83 3.76 -10.49 12.55
CA LEU A 83 3.76 -9.62 13.74
C LEU A 83 2.41 -9.60 14.45
N SER A 84 1.33 -9.64 13.67
CA SER A 84 -0.04 -9.56 14.18
C SER A 84 -0.46 -10.83 14.93
N LYS A 85 0.03 -12.01 14.48
CA LYS A 85 -0.31 -13.34 14.99
C LYS A 85 -1.82 -13.66 15.04
N SER A 86 -2.64 -12.94 14.28
CA SER A 86 -4.09 -13.11 14.30
C SER A 86 -4.73 -12.67 12.99
N GLY A 87 -5.48 -13.57 12.35
CA GLY A 87 -6.23 -13.25 11.12
C GLY A 87 -7.24 -12.11 11.31
N VAL A 88 -7.90 -12.03 12.47
CA VAL A 88 -8.82 -10.93 12.79
C VAL A 88 -8.08 -9.60 12.85
N ARG A 89 -6.86 -9.55 13.41
CA ARG A 89 -6.05 -8.33 13.40
C ARG A 89 -5.64 -7.97 11.97
N MET A 90 -5.31 -8.95 11.14
CA MET A 90 -4.98 -8.71 9.74
C MET A 90 -6.14 -8.18 8.91
N LEU A 91 -7.39 -8.51 9.26
CA LEU A 91 -8.57 -7.87 8.65
C LEU A 91 -8.52 -6.35 8.86
N PHE A 92 -8.34 -5.91 10.11
CA PHE A 92 -8.26 -4.49 10.43
C PHE A 92 -7.03 -3.81 9.82
N VAL A 93 -5.85 -4.45 9.90
CA VAL A 93 -4.62 -3.93 9.28
C VAL A 93 -4.82 -3.72 7.78
N SER A 94 -5.41 -4.68 7.09
CA SER A 94 -5.61 -4.63 5.63
C SER A 94 -6.62 -3.57 5.22
N ILE A 95 -7.75 -3.45 5.95
CA ILE A 95 -8.75 -2.40 5.70
C ILE A 95 -8.14 -1.02 5.91
N ILE A 96 -7.43 -0.80 7.03
CA ILE A 96 -6.85 0.51 7.34
C ILE A 96 -5.73 0.85 6.34
N ALA A 97 -4.86 -0.10 6.01
CA ALA A 97 -3.80 0.12 5.02
C ALA A 97 -4.38 0.46 3.64
N LEU A 98 -5.39 -0.29 3.18
CA LEU A 98 -6.08 0.00 1.92
C LEU A 98 -6.71 1.41 1.94
N ALA A 99 -7.40 1.78 3.01
CA ALA A 99 -8.00 3.10 3.14
C ALA A 99 -6.95 4.21 3.07
N LEU A 100 -5.80 4.03 3.72
CA LEU A 100 -4.69 4.98 3.67
C LEU A 100 -4.07 5.07 2.27
N PHE A 101 -3.90 3.95 1.57
CA PHE A 101 -3.41 3.95 0.19
C PHE A 101 -4.40 4.64 -0.76
N PHE A 102 -5.69 4.37 -0.60
CA PHE A 102 -6.75 4.97 -1.41
C PHE A 102 -6.84 6.47 -1.20
N VAL A 103 -6.84 6.93 0.06
CA VAL A 103 -6.84 8.36 0.39
C VAL A 103 -5.57 9.03 -0.12
N GLY A 104 -4.40 8.41 0.04
CA GLY A 104 -3.15 8.91 -0.50
C GLY A 104 -3.20 9.10 -2.02
N TYR A 105 -3.69 8.09 -2.74
CA TYR A 105 -3.90 8.16 -4.19
C TYR A 105 -4.89 9.28 -4.58
N ALA A 106 -6.05 9.36 -3.91
CA ALA A 106 -7.07 10.34 -4.20
C ALA A 106 -6.58 11.78 -3.99
N VAL A 107 -5.87 12.03 -2.88
CA VAL A 107 -5.31 13.36 -2.58
C VAL A 107 -4.23 13.75 -3.59
N LEU A 108 -3.39 12.81 -4.02
CA LEU A 108 -2.32 13.09 -4.98
C LEU A 108 -2.83 13.28 -6.41
N THR A 109 -3.98 12.68 -6.76
CA THR A 109 -4.55 12.79 -8.12
C THR A 109 -5.57 13.91 -8.29
N ALA A 110 -6.46 14.11 -7.30
CA ALA A 110 -7.56 15.08 -7.38
C ALA A 110 -7.41 16.25 -6.41
N GLY A 111 -6.35 16.27 -5.58
CA GLY A 111 -6.07 17.33 -4.61
C GLY A 111 -6.71 17.10 -3.24
N ALA A 112 -6.45 17.99 -2.29
CA ALA A 112 -6.89 17.82 -0.90
C ALA A 112 -8.37 18.16 -0.63
N SER A 113 -9.03 18.86 -1.55
CA SER A 113 -10.43 19.31 -1.40
C SER A 113 -11.43 18.30 -1.95
N LEU A 114 -11.32 17.05 -1.52
CA LEU A 114 -12.16 15.94 -2.00
C LEU A 114 -13.56 15.97 -1.40
N THR A 115 -14.58 15.83 -2.25
CA THR A 115 -15.96 15.58 -1.81
C THR A 115 -16.22 14.08 -1.67
N GLN A 116 -17.22 13.70 -0.86
CA GLN A 116 -17.66 12.31 -0.74
C GLN A 116 -18.06 11.72 -2.10
N GLU A 117 -18.71 12.52 -2.96
CA GLU A 117 -19.12 12.11 -4.29
C GLU A 117 -17.91 11.74 -5.16
N GLN A 118 -16.86 12.56 -5.15
CA GLN A 118 -15.63 12.29 -5.90
C GLN A 118 -14.96 11.00 -5.42
N LEU A 119 -14.86 10.79 -4.10
CA LEU A 119 -14.30 9.57 -3.54
C LEU A 119 -15.12 8.33 -3.90
N THR A 120 -16.45 8.44 -3.88
CA THR A 120 -17.35 7.34 -4.22
C THR A 120 -17.25 6.97 -5.70
N ASN A 121 -17.19 7.97 -6.58
CA ASN A 121 -17.00 7.78 -8.02
C ASN A 121 -15.63 7.15 -8.31
N LEU A 122 -14.58 7.63 -7.65
CA LEU A 122 -13.24 7.08 -7.79
C LEU A 122 -13.22 5.61 -7.38
N ALA A 123 -13.72 5.28 -6.20
CA ALA A 123 -13.78 3.90 -5.68
C ALA A 123 -14.60 2.96 -6.58
N SER A 124 -15.72 3.43 -7.12
CA SER A 124 -16.60 2.65 -8.00
C SER A 124 -15.90 2.24 -9.30
N ASN A 125 -15.02 3.09 -9.82
CA ASN A 125 -14.27 2.83 -11.05
C ASN A 125 -13.07 1.87 -10.86
N MET A 126 -12.69 1.57 -9.61
CA MET A 126 -11.54 0.73 -9.28
C MET A 126 -11.92 -0.45 -8.37
N VAL A 127 -13.18 -0.88 -8.38
CA VAL A 127 -13.68 -1.87 -7.41
C VAL A 127 -12.92 -3.19 -7.44
N ILE A 128 -12.49 -3.62 -8.64
CA ILE A 128 -11.71 -4.85 -8.83
C ILE A 128 -10.33 -4.66 -8.21
N ASP A 129 -9.65 -3.57 -8.55
CA ASP A 129 -8.32 -3.28 -8.05
C ASP A 129 -8.30 -3.06 -6.52
N LEU A 130 -9.34 -2.45 -5.94
CA LEU A 130 -9.50 -2.35 -4.48
C LEU A 130 -9.68 -3.72 -3.84
N GLY A 131 -10.49 -4.59 -4.45
CA GLY A 131 -10.67 -5.98 -4.01
C GLY A 131 -9.37 -6.77 -4.05
N VAL A 132 -8.59 -6.62 -5.12
CA VAL A 132 -7.28 -7.29 -5.27
C VAL A 132 -6.27 -6.71 -4.29
N SER A 133 -6.21 -5.39 -4.12
CA SER A 133 -5.33 -4.73 -3.15
C SER A 133 -5.62 -5.21 -1.73
N PHE A 134 -6.90 -5.28 -1.35
CA PHE A 134 -7.33 -5.88 -0.09
C PHE A 134 -6.88 -7.34 0.02
N GLY A 135 -7.16 -8.16 -0.98
CA GLY A 135 -6.82 -9.58 -0.99
C GLY A 135 -5.32 -9.83 -0.85
N LEU A 136 -4.50 -9.02 -1.51
CA LEU A 136 -3.03 -9.10 -1.46
C LEU A 136 -2.46 -8.70 -0.09
N LEU A 137 -3.12 -7.81 0.64
CA LEU A 137 -2.74 -7.50 2.02
C LEU A 137 -3.24 -8.58 2.98
N PHE A 138 -4.51 -8.97 2.84
CA PHE A 138 -5.22 -9.78 3.81
C PHE A 138 -4.85 -11.25 3.72
N ILE A 139 -4.87 -11.87 2.54
CA ILE A 139 -4.65 -13.32 2.39
C ILE A 139 -3.21 -13.69 2.81
N PRO A 140 -2.14 -13.08 2.27
CA PRO A 140 -0.79 -13.31 2.76
C PRO A 140 -0.63 -12.93 4.23
N GLY A 141 -1.34 -11.91 4.70
CA GLY A 141 -1.39 -11.55 6.11
C GLY A 141 -1.93 -12.63 7.02
N VAL A 142 -3.05 -13.26 6.65
CA VAL A 142 -3.62 -14.39 7.41
C VAL A 142 -2.66 -15.57 7.40
N ILE A 143 -1.98 -15.83 6.27
CA ILE A 143 -0.94 -16.87 6.17
C ILE A 143 0.23 -16.56 7.11
N GLY A 144 0.77 -15.33 7.10
CA GLY A 144 1.84 -14.95 8.03
C GLY A 144 1.40 -15.04 9.50
N ALA A 145 0.17 -14.63 9.78
CA ALA A 145 -0.40 -14.70 11.12
C ALA A 145 -0.55 -16.14 11.62
N SER A 146 -0.94 -17.09 10.76
CA SER A 146 -1.10 -18.49 11.16
C SER A 146 0.24 -19.18 11.45
N LEU A 147 1.32 -18.81 10.75
CA LEU A 147 2.66 -19.35 10.98
C LEU A 147 3.26 -18.98 12.34
N THR A 148 2.75 -17.92 12.96
CA THR A 148 3.27 -17.37 14.23
C THR A 148 2.18 -17.31 15.30
N ALA A 149 1.04 -17.94 15.04
CA ALA A 149 -0.06 -18.02 15.97
C ALA A 149 0.41 -18.71 17.24
N GLU A 150 0.18 -18.06 18.37
CA GLU A 150 0.37 -18.68 19.67
C GLU A 150 -0.89 -19.50 19.93
N GLU A 151 -0.75 -20.83 20.01
CA GLU A 151 -1.82 -21.71 20.51
C GLU A 151 -2.04 -21.34 21.99
N TYR A 152 -3.22 -20.79 22.28
CA TYR A 152 -3.72 -20.58 23.64
C TYR A 152 -4.86 -21.56 23.90
#